data_AF-A0A7S2T634-F1
#
_entry.id   AF-A0A7S2T634-F1
#
_cell.length_a   1.000
_cell.length_b   1.000
_cell.length_c   1.000
_cell.angle_alpha   90.00
_cell.angle_beta   90.00
_cell.angle_gamma   90.00
#
_symmetry.space_group_name_H-M   'P 1'
#
loop_
_entity.id
_entity.type
_entity.pdbx_description
1 polymer ?
#
loop_
_entity_poly.entity_id
_entity_poly.type
_entity_poly.pdbx_seq_one_letter_code
_entity_poly.pdbx_strand_id
1 'polypeptide(L)'
;HDRQGLSWDTSMLAEGSCEAEIVQGDQNSPSWREKLEVVERILCRGNAEHKELLPSVVSACSIYLNWINCGSIACSEGGGHHRPCRHAESSMRMFRSLEWGLEESSRDDNGNFASVLIRRLYPLLPSFSSEFRASTPLTRIRDIAHRNDIPQDLKREIKHTIQNKLHRNAGPEDLVATEQMLERVTGEGGAYPEAFVEEFKRFTVELREFFNASSLDEQLLELQAGMGDEEKGRILAFLQAKDASSQGESESSLEDLLSLMEKASGLRQLLCGALSSGLRNDAPERAMETRQKYRLCELALESYGFTVASRALNAFSGEGRENSLQDLK
;
A
#
# COMPACT_ATOMS: atom_id res chain seq x y z
N HIS A 1 11.22 5.46 20.86
CA HIS A 1 9.85 5.70 21.34
C HIS A 1 9.50 4.61 22.32
N ASP A 2 9.64 4.91 23.60
CA ASP A 2 9.42 3.93 24.66
C ASP A 2 7.92 3.90 24.99
N ARG A 3 7.31 2.72 25.04
CA ARG A 3 5.86 2.52 25.33
C ARG A 3 5.53 2.76 26.82
N GLN A 4 6.46 3.37 27.56
CA GLN A 4 6.35 3.70 28.98
C GLN A 4 5.22 4.72 29.21
N GLY A 5 4.31 4.40 30.14
CA GLY A 5 3.20 5.27 30.51
C GLY A 5 1.94 5.15 29.64
N LEU A 6 1.95 4.29 28.60
CA LEU A 6 0.73 3.94 27.87
C LEU A 6 -0.13 2.99 28.71
N SER A 7 -1.45 3.11 28.55
CA SER A 7 -2.45 2.23 29.15
C SER A 7 -3.29 1.57 28.06
N TRP A 8 -3.46 0.26 28.15
CA TRP A 8 -4.33 -0.54 27.29
C TRP A 8 -5.65 -0.78 28.01
N ASP A 9 -6.48 0.27 28.10
CA ASP A 9 -7.79 0.18 28.75
C ASP A 9 -8.84 -0.41 27.79
N THR A 10 -9.39 -1.57 28.16
CA THR A 10 -10.45 -2.25 27.42
C THR A 10 -11.80 -2.19 28.13
N SER A 11 -11.96 -1.38 29.20
CA SER A 11 -13.15 -1.35 30.05
C SER A 11 -14.44 -0.97 29.31
N MET A 12 -14.32 -0.19 28.21
CA MET A 12 -15.44 0.23 27.37
C MET A 12 -15.70 -0.70 26.18
N LEU A 13 -14.89 -1.75 26.01
CA LEU A 13 -15.03 -2.71 24.92
C LEU A 13 -15.84 -3.91 25.39
N ALA A 14 -16.67 -4.46 24.50
CA ALA A 14 -17.42 -5.67 24.82
C ALA A 14 -16.46 -6.85 25.04
N GLU A 15 -16.71 -7.64 26.08
CA GLU A 15 -15.89 -8.79 26.40
C GLU A 15 -15.89 -9.79 25.23
N GLY A 16 -14.71 -10.26 24.82
CA GLY A 16 -14.55 -11.17 23.69
C GLY A 16 -14.70 -10.52 22.30
N SER A 17 -14.81 -9.19 22.21
CA SER A 17 -14.86 -8.49 20.92
C SER A 17 -13.50 -8.49 20.22
N CYS A 18 -13.51 -8.29 18.90
CA CYS A 18 -12.30 -8.19 18.08
C CYS A 18 -11.43 -7.00 18.52
N GLU A 19 -12.05 -5.88 18.85
CA GLU A 19 -11.40 -4.67 19.33
C GLU A 19 -10.64 -4.93 20.65
N ALA A 20 -11.27 -5.64 21.59
CA ALA A 20 -10.62 -6.01 22.85
C ALA A 20 -9.41 -6.92 22.61
N GLU A 21 -9.53 -7.88 21.70
CA GLU A 21 -8.42 -8.76 21.33
C GLU A 21 -7.26 -7.99 20.68
N ILE A 22 -7.54 -7.03 19.79
CA ILE A 22 -6.52 -6.19 19.17
C ILE A 22 -5.77 -5.38 20.22
N VAL A 23 -6.47 -4.73 21.15
CA VAL A 23 -5.85 -3.91 22.21
C VAL A 23 -4.97 -4.78 23.12
N GLN A 24 -5.46 -5.94 23.55
CA GLN A 24 -4.68 -6.88 24.38
C GLN A 24 -3.49 -7.49 23.63
N GLY A 25 -3.67 -7.77 22.34
CA GLY A 25 -2.61 -8.22 21.45
C GLY A 25 -1.52 -7.16 21.29
N ASP A 26 -1.92 -5.91 21.00
CA ASP A 26 -1.02 -4.77 20.84
C ASP A 26 -0.13 -4.58 22.08
N GLN A 27 -0.69 -4.70 23.29
CA GLN A 27 0.05 -4.57 24.55
C GLN A 27 1.35 -5.40 24.57
N ASN A 28 1.30 -6.61 24.01
CA ASN A 28 2.41 -7.55 23.97
C ASN A 28 3.17 -7.56 22.63
N SER A 29 2.77 -6.73 21.68
CA SER A 29 3.33 -6.66 20.32
C SER A 29 4.04 -5.32 20.06
N PRO A 30 5.29 -5.14 20.53
CA PRO A 30 6.05 -3.91 20.34
C PRO A 30 6.47 -3.64 18.90
N SER A 31 6.80 -4.68 18.12
CA SER A 31 7.30 -4.54 16.74
C SER A 31 6.20 -4.63 15.69
N TRP A 32 6.43 -4.05 14.50
CA TRP A 32 5.46 -4.11 13.40
C TRP A 32 5.08 -5.54 13.04
N ARG A 33 6.06 -6.45 12.96
CA ARG A 33 5.84 -7.89 12.76
C ARG A 33 4.80 -8.46 13.73
N GLU A 34 4.99 -8.22 15.03
CA GLU A 34 4.12 -8.78 16.07
C GLU A 34 2.73 -8.16 16.02
N LYS A 35 2.60 -6.91 15.59
CA LYS A 35 1.32 -6.27 15.33
C LYS A 35 0.61 -6.87 14.11
N LEU A 36 1.34 -7.16 13.03
CA LEU A 36 0.82 -7.93 11.89
C LEU A 36 0.37 -9.32 12.32
N GLU A 37 1.11 -10.00 13.20
CA GLU A 37 0.75 -11.32 13.72
C GLU A 37 -0.53 -11.33 14.56
N VAL A 38 -0.85 -10.23 15.27
CA VAL A 38 -2.15 -10.06 15.93
C VAL A 38 -3.26 -10.06 14.89
N VAL A 39 -3.11 -9.27 13.83
CA VAL A 39 -4.11 -9.17 12.75
C VAL A 39 -4.21 -10.46 11.96
N GLU A 40 -3.08 -11.12 11.69
CA GLU A 40 -3.04 -12.42 11.03
C GLU A 40 -3.81 -13.46 11.82
N ARG A 41 -3.59 -13.54 13.15
CA ARG A 41 -4.31 -14.48 14.01
C ARG A 41 -5.81 -14.26 13.95
N ILE A 42 -6.27 -13.01 13.86
CA ILE A 42 -7.70 -12.68 13.77
C ILE A 42 -8.24 -13.02 12.38
N LEU A 43 -7.63 -12.47 11.33
CA LEU A 43 -8.11 -12.60 9.96
C LEU A 43 -8.01 -14.03 9.43
N CYS A 44 -7.02 -14.81 9.85
CA CYS A 44 -6.78 -16.17 9.36
C CYS A 44 -7.51 -17.26 10.15
N ARG A 45 -8.30 -16.94 11.18
CA ARG A 45 -9.14 -17.91 11.91
C ARG A 45 -10.23 -18.56 11.05
N GLY A 46 -10.71 -19.73 11.47
CA GLY A 46 -11.83 -20.41 10.83
C GLY A 46 -11.43 -21.26 9.63
N ASN A 47 -12.42 -21.74 8.88
CA ASN A 47 -12.21 -22.63 7.75
C ASN A 47 -11.76 -21.84 6.50
N ALA A 48 -10.74 -22.35 5.82
CA ALA A 48 -10.28 -21.83 4.53
C ALA A 48 -11.33 -21.98 3.42
N GLU A 49 -12.15 -23.04 3.46
CA GLU A 49 -13.15 -23.35 2.43
C GLU A 49 -14.43 -22.50 2.55
N HIS A 50 -14.72 -22.00 3.75
CA HIS A 50 -15.88 -21.15 4.07
C HIS A 50 -15.44 -19.99 4.94
N LYS A 51 -14.82 -19.01 4.28
CA LYS A 51 -14.16 -17.91 4.96
C LYS A 51 -15.14 -16.79 5.28
N GLU A 52 -15.85 -16.90 6.39
CA GLU A 52 -16.71 -15.81 6.86
C GLU A 52 -15.87 -14.72 7.55
N LEU A 53 -15.87 -13.52 6.98
CA LEU A 53 -15.24 -12.33 7.56
C LEU A 53 -16.31 -11.32 7.95
N LEU A 54 -16.64 -11.27 9.24
CA LEU A 54 -17.64 -10.35 9.77
C LEU A 54 -17.20 -8.89 9.59
N PRO A 55 -18.11 -7.96 9.24
CA PRO A 55 -17.79 -6.54 9.08
C PRO A 55 -17.07 -5.90 10.27
N SER A 56 -17.44 -6.25 11.51
CA SER A 56 -16.81 -5.75 12.73
C SER A 56 -15.34 -6.16 12.80
N VAL A 57 -15.03 -7.43 12.50
CA VAL A 57 -13.67 -7.98 12.50
C VAL A 57 -12.81 -7.26 11.48
N VAL A 58 -13.30 -7.14 10.24
CA VAL A 58 -12.56 -6.49 9.15
C VAL A 58 -12.34 -5.00 9.43
N SER A 59 -13.35 -4.32 10.00
CA SER A 59 -13.25 -2.91 10.38
C SER A 59 -12.21 -2.68 11.47
N ALA A 60 -12.24 -3.48 12.54
CA ALA A 60 -11.29 -3.35 13.65
C ALA A 60 -9.84 -3.58 13.18
N CYS A 61 -9.61 -4.62 12.37
CA CYS A 61 -8.30 -4.88 11.77
C CYS A 61 -7.85 -3.73 10.84
N SER A 62 -8.76 -3.18 10.03
CA SER A 62 -8.45 -2.09 9.10
C SER A 62 -8.06 -0.81 9.83
N ILE A 63 -8.80 -0.44 10.88
CA ILE A 63 -8.50 0.73 11.71
C ILE A 63 -7.14 0.58 12.39
N TYR A 64 -6.89 -0.59 12.98
CA TYR A 64 -5.63 -0.85 13.67
C TYR A 64 -4.41 -0.82 12.73
N LEU A 65 -4.48 -1.51 11.59
CA LEU A 65 -3.42 -1.45 10.58
C LEU A 65 -3.23 -0.03 10.02
N ASN A 66 -4.31 0.72 9.83
CA ASN A 66 -4.20 2.11 9.39
C ASN A 66 -3.45 2.97 10.41
N TRP A 67 -3.77 2.84 11.70
CA TRP A 67 -3.07 3.57 12.77
C TRP A 67 -1.60 3.19 12.90
N ILE A 68 -1.26 1.93 12.65
CA ILE A 68 0.14 1.50 12.57
C ILE A 68 0.83 2.16 11.39
N ASN A 69 0.24 2.07 10.19
CA ASN A 69 0.87 2.56 8.96
C ASN A 69 1.02 4.08 8.94
N CYS A 70 0.13 4.84 9.59
CA CYS A 70 0.26 6.30 9.73
C CYS A 70 1.06 6.74 10.96
N GLY A 71 1.61 5.79 11.74
CA GLY A 71 2.43 6.08 12.92
C GLY A 71 1.64 6.56 14.15
N SER A 72 0.30 6.52 14.11
CA SER A 72 -0.53 6.79 15.31
C SER A 72 -0.30 5.75 16.40
N ILE A 73 -0.02 4.50 16.01
CA ILE A 73 0.51 3.46 16.91
C ILE A 73 1.96 3.19 16.50
N ALA A 74 2.89 3.59 17.37
CA ALA A 74 4.31 3.42 17.12
C ALA A 74 4.73 1.94 17.13
N CYS A 75 5.63 1.59 16.22
CA CYS A 75 6.39 0.35 16.26
C CYS A 75 7.76 0.59 16.90
N SER A 76 8.19 -0.36 17.72
CA SER A 76 9.48 -0.31 18.40
C SER A 76 10.36 -1.47 17.96
N GLU A 77 11.68 -1.26 18.04
CA GLU A 77 12.65 -2.32 17.78
C GLU A 77 12.46 -3.42 18.83
N GLY A 78 11.82 -4.53 18.45
CA GLY A 78 11.86 -5.75 19.23
C GLY A 78 13.30 -6.29 19.30
N GLY A 79 13.62 -7.06 20.35
CA GLY A 79 14.95 -7.66 20.51
C GLY A 79 15.30 -8.75 19.50
N GLY A 80 14.35 -9.13 18.62
CA GLY A 80 14.53 -10.16 17.61
C GLY A 80 15.23 -9.70 16.33
N HIS A 81 15.77 -10.66 15.57
CA HIS A 81 16.34 -10.48 14.24
C HIS A 81 15.41 -11.07 13.17
N HIS A 82 14.31 -10.39 12.88
CA HIS A 82 13.30 -10.78 11.91
C HIS A 82 13.42 -9.96 10.63
N ARG A 83 13.89 -10.61 9.57
CA ARG A 83 14.00 -10.01 8.25
C ARG A 83 12.62 -9.69 7.65
N PRO A 84 12.55 -8.76 6.68
CA PRO A 84 11.31 -8.40 5.97
C PRO A 84 10.53 -9.60 5.40
N CYS A 85 11.18 -10.71 5.06
CA CYS A 85 10.52 -11.92 4.57
C CYS A 85 9.44 -12.47 5.49
N ARG A 86 9.57 -12.32 6.81
CA ARG A 86 8.52 -12.72 7.76
C ARG A 86 7.25 -11.88 7.64
N HIS A 87 7.39 -10.59 7.34
CA HIS A 87 6.27 -9.68 7.12
C HIS A 87 5.57 -10.02 5.80
N ALA A 88 6.35 -10.30 4.75
CA ALA A 88 5.84 -10.75 3.46
C ALA A 88 5.09 -12.10 3.57
N GLU A 89 5.63 -13.08 4.32
CA GLU A 89 4.95 -14.35 4.60
C GLU A 89 3.61 -14.16 5.34
N SER A 90 3.59 -13.27 6.36
CA SER A 90 2.38 -12.93 7.10
C SER A 90 1.34 -12.24 6.19
N SER A 91 1.79 -11.27 5.41
CA SER A 91 0.97 -10.55 4.42
C SER A 91 0.33 -11.50 3.41
N MET A 92 1.09 -12.45 2.84
CA MET A 92 0.56 -13.41 1.87
C MET A 92 -0.55 -14.29 2.48
N ARG A 93 -0.39 -14.71 3.75
CA ARG A 93 -1.41 -15.50 4.46
C ARG A 93 -2.68 -14.69 4.72
N MET A 94 -2.53 -13.45 5.17
CA MET A 94 -3.67 -12.54 5.35
C MET A 94 -4.36 -12.24 4.02
N PHE A 95 -3.60 -11.92 2.97
CA PHE A 95 -4.14 -11.64 1.64
C PHE A 95 -4.97 -12.81 1.10
N ARG A 96 -4.47 -14.05 1.22
CA ARG A 96 -5.24 -15.25 0.85
C ARG A 96 -6.55 -15.34 1.61
N SER A 97 -6.50 -15.12 2.92
CA SER A 97 -7.66 -15.12 3.79
C SER A 97 -8.68 -14.05 3.40
N LEU A 98 -8.22 -12.87 2.99
CA LEU A 98 -9.06 -11.78 2.49
C LEU A 98 -9.70 -12.12 1.14
N GLU A 99 -8.97 -12.74 0.22
CA GLU A 99 -9.53 -13.15 -1.08
C GLU A 99 -10.62 -14.21 -0.93
N TRP A 100 -10.44 -15.21 -0.06
CA TRP A 100 -11.50 -16.17 0.24
C TRP A 100 -12.71 -15.52 0.91
N GLY A 101 -12.48 -14.60 1.85
CA GLY A 101 -13.57 -13.88 2.49
C GLY A 101 -14.32 -12.95 1.54
N LEU A 102 -13.61 -12.37 0.57
CA LEU A 102 -14.20 -11.56 -0.48
C LEU A 102 -15.06 -12.41 -1.42
N GLU A 103 -14.60 -13.60 -1.79
CA GLU A 103 -15.37 -14.56 -2.59
C GLU A 103 -16.64 -15.01 -1.85
N GLU A 104 -16.54 -15.40 -0.59
CA GLU A 104 -17.70 -15.79 0.22
C GLU A 104 -18.70 -14.63 0.36
N SER A 105 -18.21 -13.42 0.66
CA SER A 105 -19.03 -12.21 0.79
C SER A 105 -19.73 -11.82 -0.52
N SER A 106 -19.22 -12.27 -1.67
CA SER A 106 -19.78 -11.97 -3.00
C SER A 106 -20.86 -12.96 -3.44
N ARG A 107 -21.11 -14.02 -2.67
CA ARG A 107 -22.17 -15.02 -2.96
C ARG A 107 -23.56 -14.53 -2.55
N ASP A 108 -23.66 -13.55 -1.65
CA ASP A 108 -24.93 -12.95 -1.25
C ASP A 108 -25.35 -11.83 -2.22
N ASP A 109 -26.54 -11.98 -2.81
CA ASP A 109 -27.08 -11.11 -3.88
C ASP A 109 -27.25 -9.62 -3.48
N ASN A 110 -27.24 -9.29 -2.19
CA ASN A 110 -27.52 -7.93 -1.70
C ASN A 110 -26.30 -7.01 -1.64
N GLY A 111 -25.11 -7.48 -2.04
CA GLY A 111 -23.86 -6.72 -1.89
C GLY A 111 -23.46 -6.62 -0.43
N ASN A 112 -22.35 -7.26 -0.07
CA ASN A 112 -21.96 -7.37 1.33
C ASN A 112 -21.05 -6.21 1.74
N PHE A 113 -21.42 -5.45 2.77
CA PHE A 113 -20.58 -4.39 3.36
C PHE A 113 -19.17 -4.90 3.74
N ALA A 114 -19.03 -6.18 4.10
CA ALA A 114 -17.74 -6.83 4.33
C ALA A 114 -16.81 -6.76 3.11
N SER A 115 -17.34 -6.88 1.88
CA SER A 115 -16.52 -6.82 0.65
C SER A 115 -15.81 -5.45 0.50
N VAL A 116 -16.52 -4.36 0.81
CA VAL A 116 -15.98 -3.00 0.80
C VAL A 116 -14.90 -2.84 1.87
N LEU A 117 -15.13 -3.40 3.05
CA LEU A 117 -14.17 -3.35 4.14
C LEU A 117 -12.91 -4.18 3.86
N ILE A 118 -13.06 -5.38 3.26
CA ILE A 118 -11.93 -6.24 2.88
C ILE A 118 -11.03 -5.51 1.90
N ARG A 119 -11.61 -4.81 0.93
CA ARG A 119 -10.87 -4.01 -0.06
C ARG A 119 -9.97 -2.95 0.59
N ARG A 120 -10.35 -2.40 1.75
CA ARG A 120 -9.54 -1.41 2.48
C ARG A 120 -8.33 -2.01 3.19
N LEU A 121 -8.28 -3.32 3.39
CA LEU A 121 -7.14 -3.98 4.02
C LEU A 121 -5.99 -4.23 3.04
N TYR A 122 -6.26 -4.47 1.75
CA TYR A 122 -5.21 -4.84 0.79
C TYR A 122 -4.04 -3.85 0.74
N PRO A 123 -4.25 -2.52 0.69
CA PRO A 123 -3.14 -1.56 0.66
C PRO A 123 -2.38 -1.44 1.99
N LEU A 124 -2.95 -1.94 3.09
CA LEU A 124 -2.33 -1.84 4.42
C LEU A 124 -1.34 -2.97 4.72
N LEU A 125 -1.35 -4.02 3.92
CA LEU A 125 -0.44 -5.15 4.04
C LEU A 125 0.84 -4.88 3.23
N PRO A 126 2.03 -5.32 3.68
CA PRO A 126 3.24 -5.21 2.87
C PRO A 126 3.17 -6.05 1.60
N SER A 127 4.00 -5.71 0.62
CA SER A 127 4.23 -6.54 -0.55
C SER A 127 4.79 -7.90 -0.14
N PHE A 128 4.32 -8.93 -0.84
CA PHE A 128 4.87 -10.28 -0.73
C PHE A 128 5.42 -10.79 -2.07
N SER A 129 5.89 -9.88 -2.93
CA SER A 129 6.65 -10.26 -4.11
C SER A 129 7.83 -11.18 -3.77
N SER A 130 8.23 -12.01 -4.73
CA SER A 130 9.26 -13.04 -4.55
C SER A 130 10.56 -12.54 -3.91
N GLU A 131 10.98 -11.33 -4.26
CA GLU A 131 12.16 -10.62 -3.78
C GLU A 131 12.09 -10.27 -2.29
N PHE A 132 10.89 -9.97 -1.76
CA PHE A 132 10.68 -9.68 -0.35
C PHE A 132 10.53 -10.95 0.49
N ARG A 133 10.10 -12.06 -0.11
CA ARG A 133 10.04 -13.39 0.52
C ARG A 133 11.37 -14.14 0.49
N ALA A 134 12.36 -13.66 -0.27
CA ALA A 134 13.71 -14.21 -0.26
C ALA A 134 14.31 -14.19 1.16
N SER A 135 15.26 -15.09 1.45
CA SER A 135 15.88 -15.18 2.78
C SER A 135 16.64 -13.90 3.18
N THR A 136 17.11 -13.12 2.20
CA THR A 136 17.78 -11.84 2.41
C THR A 136 17.21 -10.77 1.46
N PRO A 137 16.06 -10.17 1.81
CA PRO A 137 15.48 -9.07 1.04
C PRO A 137 16.17 -7.75 1.41
N LEU A 138 15.95 -6.70 0.59
CA LEU A 138 16.43 -5.34 0.84
C LEU A 138 17.94 -5.26 1.13
N THR A 139 18.77 -6.04 0.42
CA THR A 139 20.21 -6.10 0.69
C THR A 139 20.98 -4.87 0.21
N ARG A 140 20.43 -4.08 -0.73
CA ARG A 140 21.08 -2.90 -1.31
C ARG A 140 21.53 -1.89 -0.24
N ILE A 141 20.73 -1.71 0.81
CA ILE A 141 21.08 -0.81 1.93
C ILE A 141 22.37 -1.21 2.64
N ARG A 142 22.70 -2.50 2.65
CA ARG A 142 23.98 -2.97 3.18
C ARG A 142 25.12 -2.43 2.32
N ASP A 143 25.05 -2.59 1.01
CA ASP A 143 26.13 -2.17 0.11
C ASP A 143 26.30 -0.64 0.15
N ILE A 144 25.19 0.09 0.19
CA ILE A 144 25.16 1.55 0.40
C ILE A 144 25.89 1.94 1.69
N ALA A 145 25.62 1.27 2.81
CA ALA A 145 26.23 1.59 4.10
C ALA A 145 27.74 1.25 4.18
N HIS A 146 28.25 0.39 3.30
CA HIS A 146 29.67 0.00 3.25
C HIS A 146 30.48 0.74 2.18
N ARG A 147 29.86 1.66 1.45
CA ARG A 147 30.55 2.49 0.44
C ARG A 147 31.73 3.25 1.03
N ASN A 148 32.80 3.44 0.26
CA ASN A 148 34.00 4.17 0.71
C ASN A 148 34.01 5.65 0.31
N ASP A 149 33.13 6.04 -0.61
CA ASP A 149 33.07 7.35 -1.26
C ASP A 149 32.06 8.33 -0.63
N ILE A 150 31.50 8.00 0.54
CA ILE A 150 30.60 8.87 1.31
C ILE A 150 31.18 9.20 2.70
N PRO A 151 30.82 10.34 3.32
CA PRO A 151 31.30 10.73 4.65
C PRO A 151 31.00 9.68 5.73
N GLN A 152 31.92 9.52 6.68
CA GLN A 152 31.81 8.48 7.72
C GLN A 152 30.57 8.67 8.60
N ASP A 153 30.19 9.90 8.89
CA ASP A 153 29.00 10.18 9.71
C ASP A 153 27.71 9.80 8.99
N LEU A 154 27.62 10.04 7.66
CA LEU A 154 26.52 9.57 6.84
C LEU A 154 26.42 8.04 6.84
N LYS A 155 27.55 7.31 6.72
CA LYS A 155 27.55 5.85 6.82
C LYS A 155 27.00 5.35 8.14
N ARG A 156 27.43 5.97 9.25
CA ARG A 156 26.94 5.62 10.59
C ARG A 156 25.46 5.88 10.70
N GLU A 157 25.00 7.01 10.20
CA GLU A 157 23.59 7.37 10.17
C GLU A 157 22.78 6.31 9.41
N ILE A 158 23.08 6.05 8.13
CA ILE A 158 22.43 5.02 7.30
C ILE A 158 22.38 3.67 8.02
N LYS A 159 23.51 3.26 8.63
CA LYS A 159 23.61 2.00 9.35
C LYS A 159 22.63 1.92 10.52
N HIS A 160 22.57 2.97 11.33
CA HIS A 160 21.82 2.95 12.59
C HIS A 160 20.35 3.36 12.43
N THR A 161 20.02 4.22 11.47
CA THR A 161 18.64 4.69 11.26
C THR A 161 17.84 3.81 10.31
N ILE A 162 18.49 3.13 9.36
CA ILE A 162 17.81 2.35 8.31
C ILE A 162 18.27 0.88 8.34
N GLN A 163 19.56 0.61 8.08
CA GLN A 163 20.04 -0.77 7.84
C GLN A 163 19.78 -1.70 9.03
N ASN A 164 20.15 -1.28 10.24
CA ASN A 164 20.01 -2.11 11.44
C ASN A 164 18.54 -2.34 11.79
N LYS A 165 17.68 -1.35 11.58
CA LYS A 165 16.26 -1.43 11.89
C LYS A 165 15.56 -2.41 10.96
N LEU A 166 15.71 -2.24 9.64
CA LEU A 166 15.13 -3.14 8.64
C LEU A 166 15.54 -4.60 8.82
N HIS A 167 16.79 -4.86 9.24
CA HIS A 167 17.27 -6.22 9.48
C HIS A 167 16.92 -6.79 10.87
N ARG A 168 16.41 -5.98 11.79
CA ARG A 168 15.95 -6.41 13.11
C ARG A 168 14.44 -6.59 13.11
N ASN A 169 13.71 -5.51 12.86
CA ASN A 169 12.27 -5.48 12.70
C ASN A 169 11.96 -4.26 11.84
N ALA A 170 11.67 -4.49 10.55
CA ALA A 170 11.19 -3.41 9.68
C ALA A 170 9.90 -2.81 10.28
N GLY A 171 9.68 -1.52 10.04
CA GLY A 171 8.43 -0.83 10.37
C GLY A 171 8.17 0.33 9.41
N PRO A 172 6.92 0.81 9.29
CA PRO A 172 6.57 1.94 8.43
C PRO A 172 7.46 3.19 8.66
N GLU A 173 7.96 3.37 9.88
CA GLU A 173 8.87 4.45 10.25
C GLU A 173 10.22 4.39 9.51
N ASP A 174 10.65 3.20 9.05
CA ASP A 174 11.88 3.04 8.28
C ASP A 174 11.76 3.62 6.87
N LEU A 175 10.55 3.58 6.28
CA LEU A 175 10.29 4.24 5.01
C LEU A 175 10.39 5.75 5.16
N VAL A 176 9.75 6.32 6.20
CA VAL A 176 9.81 7.75 6.50
C VAL A 176 11.26 8.21 6.71
N ALA A 177 12.04 7.46 7.49
CA ALA A 177 13.46 7.77 7.72
C ALA A 177 14.29 7.69 6.42
N THR A 178 13.97 6.75 5.54
CA THR A 178 14.64 6.58 4.25
C THR A 178 14.29 7.73 3.30
N GLU A 179 13.03 8.15 3.22
CA GLU A 179 12.60 9.26 2.36
C GLU A 179 13.18 10.60 2.80
N GLN A 180 13.20 10.89 4.11
CA GLN A 180 13.88 12.07 4.66
C GLN A 180 15.38 12.08 4.33
N MET A 181 16.01 10.90 4.39
CA MET A 181 17.40 10.77 4.01
C MET A 181 17.61 10.96 2.50
N LEU A 182 16.71 10.42 1.66
CA LEU A 182 16.75 10.60 0.21
C LEU A 182 16.66 12.09 -0.13
N GLU A 183 15.69 12.80 0.43
CA GLU A 183 15.50 14.23 0.22
C GLU A 183 16.80 14.99 0.52
N ARG A 184 17.40 14.74 1.69
CA ARG A 184 18.68 15.36 2.07
C ARG A 184 19.82 15.04 1.09
N VAL A 185 19.99 13.78 0.68
CA VAL A 185 21.10 13.42 -0.24
C VAL A 185 20.87 13.90 -1.67
N THR A 186 19.64 14.27 -2.03
CA THR A 186 19.30 14.85 -3.33
C THR A 186 19.20 16.39 -3.34
N GLY A 187 19.04 17.03 -2.18
CA GLY A 187 18.72 18.46 -2.08
C GLY A 187 19.86 19.39 -2.48
N GLU A 188 21.11 19.00 -2.24
CA GLU A 188 22.29 19.78 -2.65
C GLU A 188 23.04 19.04 -3.77
N GLY A 189 22.74 19.40 -5.02
CA GLY A 189 23.38 18.82 -6.18
C GLY A 189 24.91 18.88 -6.09
N GLY A 190 25.56 17.71 -6.23
CA GLY A 190 27.01 17.59 -6.16
C GLY A 190 27.61 17.35 -4.76
N ALA A 191 26.80 17.34 -3.69
CA ALA A 191 27.29 17.06 -2.33
C ALA A 191 27.74 15.59 -2.14
N TYR A 192 27.16 14.68 -2.92
CA TYR A 192 27.45 13.24 -2.87
C TYR A 192 27.71 12.66 -4.27
N PRO A 193 28.45 11.55 -4.38
CA PRO A 193 28.66 10.88 -5.65
C PRO A 193 27.33 10.46 -6.30
N GLU A 194 27.16 10.71 -7.59
CA GLU A 194 25.94 10.37 -8.35
C GLU A 194 25.60 8.88 -8.25
N ALA A 195 26.62 8.01 -8.33
CA ALA A 195 26.45 6.57 -8.17
C ALA A 195 25.96 6.14 -6.77
N PHE A 196 26.17 6.95 -5.73
CA PHE A 196 25.57 6.71 -4.42
C PHE A 196 24.11 7.16 -4.41
N VAL A 197 23.83 8.36 -4.93
CA VAL A 197 22.48 8.93 -4.99
C VAL A 197 21.54 8.02 -5.78
N GLU A 198 21.97 7.50 -6.93
CA GLU A 198 21.17 6.60 -7.77
C GLU A 198 20.90 5.25 -7.09
N GLU A 199 21.88 4.68 -6.39
CA GLU A 199 21.66 3.46 -5.61
C GLU A 199 20.71 3.70 -4.43
N PHE A 200 20.79 4.87 -3.79
CA PHE A 200 19.87 5.25 -2.72
C PHE A 200 18.44 5.47 -3.21
N LYS A 201 18.25 6.08 -4.40
CA LYS A 201 16.95 6.19 -5.08
C LYS A 201 16.36 4.81 -5.36
N ARG A 202 17.15 3.90 -5.94
CA ARG A 202 16.71 2.51 -6.21
C ARG A 202 16.31 1.78 -4.94
N PHE A 203 17.10 1.91 -3.87
CA PHE A 203 16.74 1.34 -2.57
C PHE A 203 15.43 1.92 -2.02
N THR A 204 15.21 3.23 -2.18
CA THR A 204 13.97 3.89 -1.73
C THR A 204 12.76 3.36 -2.50
N VAL A 205 12.89 3.12 -3.81
CA VAL A 205 11.84 2.47 -4.63
C VAL A 205 11.55 1.06 -4.12
N GLU A 206 12.58 0.22 -3.91
CA GLU A 206 12.42 -1.13 -3.35
C GLU A 206 11.70 -1.10 -1.98
N LEU A 207 12.00 -0.10 -1.16
CA LEU A 207 11.37 0.05 0.16
C LEU A 207 9.91 0.50 0.04
N ARG A 208 9.60 1.43 -0.87
CA ARG A 208 8.22 1.83 -1.16
C ARG A 208 7.39 0.66 -1.66
N GLU A 209 7.95 -0.15 -2.57
CA GLU A 209 7.30 -1.38 -3.06
C GLU A 209 7.01 -2.34 -1.90
N PHE A 210 7.98 -2.56 -1.00
CA PHE A 210 7.79 -3.42 0.16
C PHE A 210 6.62 -2.96 1.06
N PHE A 211 6.46 -1.65 1.28
CA PHE A 211 5.35 -1.09 2.07
C PHE A 211 4.08 -0.81 1.25
N ASN A 212 4.02 -1.21 -0.03
CA ASN A 212 2.93 -0.87 -0.96
C ASN A 212 2.63 0.64 -1.04
N ALA A 213 3.68 1.46 -0.93
CA ALA A 213 3.64 2.92 -0.97
C ALA A 213 3.98 3.51 -2.35
N SER A 214 4.14 2.67 -3.38
CA SER A 214 4.37 3.12 -4.76
C SER A 214 3.16 3.87 -5.32
N SER A 215 3.40 4.85 -6.17
CA SER A 215 2.35 5.61 -6.87
C SER A 215 1.57 4.73 -7.85
N LEU A 216 0.37 5.17 -8.24
CA LEU A 216 -0.44 4.48 -9.26
C LEU A 216 0.34 4.27 -10.57
N ASP A 217 1.18 5.24 -10.96
CA ASP A 217 1.91 5.18 -12.23
C ASP A 217 3.01 4.13 -12.17
N GLU A 218 3.77 4.10 -11.08
CA GLU A 218 4.77 3.06 -10.82
C GLU A 218 4.13 1.67 -10.81
N GLN A 219 3.00 1.51 -10.11
CA GLN A 219 2.29 0.22 -10.03
C GLN A 219 1.79 -0.25 -11.41
N LEU A 220 1.22 0.65 -12.23
CA LEU A 220 0.76 0.30 -13.57
C LEU A 220 1.92 -0.02 -14.52
N LEU A 221 3.03 0.72 -14.44
CA LEU A 221 4.22 0.47 -15.25
C LEU A 221 4.90 -0.85 -14.88
N GLU A 222 4.88 -1.25 -13.61
CA GLU A 222 5.36 -2.56 -13.18
C GLU A 222 4.45 -3.67 -13.72
N LEU A 223 3.13 -3.48 -13.61
CA LEU A 223 2.13 -4.47 -14.02
C LEU A 223 2.18 -4.80 -15.52
N GLN A 224 2.54 -3.81 -16.35
CA GLN A 224 2.59 -3.92 -17.80
C GLN A 224 3.53 -5.04 -18.28
N ALA A 225 4.54 -5.43 -17.49
CA ALA A 225 5.53 -6.43 -17.86
C ALA A 225 4.90 -7.84 -18.08
N GLY A 226 3.77 -8.11 -17.44
CA GLY A 226 3.02 -9.37 -17.57
C GLY A 226 1.85 -9.33 -18.56
N MET A 227 1.62 -8.19 -19.23
CA MET A 227 0.42 -7.92 -20.02
C MET A 227 0.64 -8.02 -21.54
N GLY A 228 -0.43 -8.20 -22.29
CA GLY A 228 -0.45 -8.14 -23.75
C GLY A 228 -0.33 -6.71 -24.29
N ASP A 229 0.01 -6.56 -25.57
CA ASP A 229 0.29 -5.24 -26.16
C ASP A 229 -0.93 -4.30 -26.15
N GLU A 230 -2.14 -4.85 -26.30
CA GLU A 230 -3.38 -4.07 -26.19
C GLU A 230 -3.55 -3.49 -24.78
N GLU A 231 -3.33 -4.30 -23.75
CA GLU A 231 -3.47 -3.91 -22.34
C GLU A 231 -2.41 -2.87 -21.95
N LYS A 232 -1.17 -3.06 -22.41
CA LYS A 232 -0.10 -2.06 -22.29
C LYS A 232 -0.49 -0.75 -22.96
N GLY A 233 -1.08 -0.80 -24.15
CA GLY A 233 -1.58 0.36 -24.87
C GLY A 233 -2.62 1.15 -24.06
N ARG A 234 -3.52 0.45 -23.36
CA ARG A 234 -4.51 1.09 -22.46
C ARG A 234 -3.85 1.77 -21.27
N ILE A 235 -2.82 1.15 -20.67
CA ILE A 235 -2.05 1.74 -19.57
C ILE A 235 -1.37 3.02 -20.03
N LEU A 236 -0.64 2.97 -21.15
CA LEU A 236 0.07 4.13 -21.69
C LEU A 236 -0.89 5.26 -22.06
N ALA A 237 -2.03 4.95 -22.67
CA ALA A 237 -3.04 5.94 -23.00
C ALA A 237 -3.65 6.62 -21.76
N PHE A 238 -3.86 5.87 -20.67
CA PHE A 238 -4.29 6.43 -19.39
C PHE A 238 -3.22 7.35 -18.79
N LEU A 239 -1.96 6.91 -18.73
CA LEU A 239 -0.86 7.70 -18.17
C LEU A 239 -0.67 9.02 -18.94
N GLN A 240 -0.71 8.96 -20.27
CA GLN A 240 -0.66 10.15 -21.12
C GLN A 240 -1.83 11.12 -20.84
N ALA A 241 -3.06 10.60 -20.72
CA ALA A 241 -4.21 11.44 -20.39
C ALA A 241 -4.12 12.04 -18.98
N LYS A 242 -3.60 11.27 -18.02
CA LYS A 242 -3.36 11.73 -16.65
C LYS A 242 -2.34 12.87 -16.64
N ASP A 243 -1.21 12.73 -17.34
CA ASP A 243 -0.17 13.74 -17.42
C ASP A 243 -0.66 15.02 -18.13
N ALA A 244 -1.40 14.87 -19.23
CA ALA A 244 -2.01 16.01 -19.91
C ALA A 244 -2.97 16.78 -18.98
N SER A 245 -3.69 16.07 -18.09
CA SER A 245 -4.60 16.70 -17.11
C SER A 245 -3.89 17.36 -15.92
N SER A 246 -2.60 17.10 -15.69
CA SER A 246 -1.85 17.62 -14.53
C SER A 246 -0.96 18.81 -14.88
N GLN A 247 -0.56 18.95 -16.16
CA GLN A 247 0.37 19.99 -16.62
C GLN A 247 -0.26 21.30 -17.12
N GLY A 248 -1.59 21.46 -17.07
CA GLY A 248 -2.27 22.67 -17.52
C GLY A 248 -2.31 23.78 -16.45
N GLU A 249 -1.83 24.98 -16.76
CA GLU A 249 -2.11 26.22 -16.00
C GLU A 249 -3.60 26.61 -16.07
N SER A 250 -4.31 26.13 -17.10
CA SER A 250 -5.77 26.19 -17.23
C SER A 250 -6.40 24.91 -16.66
N GLU A 251 -7.52 25.04 -15.94
CA GLU A 251 -8.34 23.90 -15.53
C GLU A 251 -8.63 22.99 -16.74
N SER A 252 -8.34 21.69 -16.63
CA SER A 252 -8.66 20.72 -17.69
C SER A 252 -10.14 20.81 -18.03
N SER A 253 -10.46 20.77 -19.32
CA SER A 253 -11.86 20.85 -19.77
C SER A 253 -12.68 19.69 -19.21
N LEU A 254 -14.00 19.88 -19.11
CA LEU A 254 -14.90 18.81 -18.70
C LEU A 254 -14.77 17.56 -19.60
N GLU A 255 -14.61 17.76 -20.91
CA GLU A 255 -14.42 16.68 -21.89
C GLU A 255 -13.13 15.87 -21.61
N ASP A 256 -12.02 16.56 -21.31
CA ASP A 256 -10.75 15.90 -20.97
C ASP A 256 -10.88 15.07 -19.68
N LEU A 257 -11.56 15.60 -18.67
CA LEU A 257 -11.77 14.92 -17.39
C LEU A 257 -12.69 13.71 -17.54
N LEU A 258 -13.73 13.79 -18.37
CA LEU A 258 -14.60 12.64 -18.69
C LEU A 258 -13.84 11.57 -19.47
N SER A 259 -13.03 11.96 -20.45
CA SER A 259 -12.15 11.04 -21.23
C SER A 259 -11.12 10.34 -20.33
N LEU A 260 -10.56 11.06 -19.36
CA LEU A 260 -9.65 10.50 -18.36
C LEU A 260 -10.39 9.52 -17.42
N MET A 261 -11.60 9.86 -16.98
CA MET A 261 -12.42 8.99 -16.16
C MET A 261 -12.80 7.69 -16.89
N GLU A 262 -13.12 7.77 -18.18
CA GLU A 262 -13.40 6.61 -19.03
C GLU A 262 -12.18 5.68 -19.09
N LYS A 263 -10.98 6.24 -19.33
CA LYS A 263 -9.73 5.47 -19.36
C LYS A 263 -9.41 4.81 -18.01
N ALA A 264 -9.57 5.54 -16.91
CA ALA A 264 -9.38 5.01 -15.56
C ALA A 264 -10.37 3.86 -15.28
N SER A 265 -11.65 4.04 -15.64
CA SER A 265 -12.71 3.06 -15.45
C SER A 265 -12.50 1.82 -16.33
N GLY A 266 -12.06 2.00 -17.58
CA GLY A 266 -11.75 0.90 -18.50
C GLY A 266 -10.55 0.06 -18.03
N LEU A 267 -9.50 0.69 -17.50
CA LEU A 267 -8.40 -0.02 -16.85
C LEU A 267 -8.87 -0.78 -15.61
N ARG A 268 -9.66 -0.13 -14.75
CA ARG A 268 -10.19 -0.77 -13.55
C ARG A 268 -11.05 -1.99 -13.92
N GLN A 269 -11.89 -1.88 -14.94
CA GLN A 269 -12.70 -2.99 -15.45
C GLN A 269 -11.84 -4.16 -15.95
N LEU A 270 -10.75 -3.86 -16.68
CA LEU A 270 -9.79 -4.87 -17.13
C LEU A 270 -9.18 -5.64 -15.94
N LEU A 271 -8.73 -4.91 -14.90
CA LEU A 271 -8.16 -5.53 -13.71
C LEU A 271 -9.20 -6.35 -12.92
N CYS A 272 -10.40 -5.81 -12.74
CA CYS A 272 -11.53 -6.53 -12.14
C CYS A 272 -11.86 -7.82 -12.92
N GLY A 273 -11.78 -7.78 -14.26
CA GLY A 273 -11.96 -8.94 -15.12
C GLY A 273 -10.95 -10.04 -14.81
N ALA A 274 -9.66 -9.70 -14.66
CA ALA A 274 -8.63 -10.66 -14.29
C ALA A 274 -8.81 -11.21 -12.85
N LEU A 275 -9.36 -10.40 -11.95
CA LEU A 275 -9.64 -10.76 -10.56
C LEU A 275 -10.96 -11.53 -10.37
N SER A 276 -11.80 -11.62 -11.40
CA SER A 276 -13.12 -12.25 -11.34
C SER A 276 -13.05 -13.76 -11.11
N SER A 277 -11.95 -14.39 -11.52
CA SER A 277 -11.66 -15.78 -11.15
C SER A 277 -11.40 -15.85 -9.64
N GLY A 278 -12.17 -16.68 -8.94
CA GLY A 278 -11.96 -16.96 -7.52
C GLY A 278 -10.56 -17.51 -7.23
N LEU A 279 -10.14 -17.49 -5.97
CA LEU A 279 -8.80 -17.93 -5.59
C LEU A 279 -8.79 -19.41 -5.22
N ARG A 280 -8.16 -20.24 -6.05
CA ARG A 280 -8.00 -21.67 -5.76
C ARG A 280 -7.21 -21.91 -4.46
N ASN A 281 -7.57 -22.97 -3.74
CA ASN A 281 -6.90 -23.38 -2.50
C ASN A 281 -5.41 -23.69 -2.69
N ASP A 282 -5.04 -24.20 -3.86
CA ASP A 282 -3.68 -24.57 -4.26
C ASP A 282 -2.98 -23.49 -5.12
N ALA A 283 -3.48 -22.25 -5.09
CA ALA A 283 -2.93 -21.17 -5.92
C ALA A 283 -1.41 -20.98 -5.65
N PRO A 284 -0.57 -21.04 -6.71
CA PRO A 284 0.87 -20.89 -6.55
C PRO A 284 1.21 -19.47 -6.09
N GLU A 285 2.35 -19.30 -5.42
CA GLU A 285 2.77 -18.02 -4.86
C GLU A 285 2.88 -16.91 -5.91
N ARG A 286 3.31 -17.25 -7.13
CA ARG A 286 3.34 -16.30 -8.25
C ARG A 286 1.94 -15.77 -8.61
N ALA A 287 0.93 -16.64 -8.57
CA ALA A 287 -0.44 -16.21 -8.83
C ALA A 287 -0.96 -15.28 -7.72
N MET A 288 -0.60 -15.55 -6.46
CA MET A 288 -0.89 -14.67 -5.33
C MET A 288 -0.26 -13.30 -5.51
N GLU A 289 1.03 -13.26 -5.90
CA GLU A 289 1.78 -12.02 -6.13
C GLU A 289 1.14 -11.20 -7.24
N THR A 290 0.88 -11.81 -8.40
CA THR A 290 0.17 -11.14 -9.50
C THR A 290 -1.18 -10.61 -9.01
N ARG A 291 -1.94 -11.42 -8.26
CA ARG A 291 -3.25 -11.00 -7.74
C ARG A 291 -3.16 -9.80 -6.79
N GLN A 292 -2.13 -9.72 -5.94
CA GLN A 292 -1.88 -8.54 -5.10
C GLN A 292 -1.66 -7.29 -5.94
N LYS A 293 -0.79 -7.36 -6.95
CA LYS A 293 -0.52 -6.21 -7.84
C LYS A 293 -1.78 -5.72 -8.55
N TYR A 294 -2.61 -6.65 -9.03
CA TYR A 294 -3.90 -6.32 -9.65
C TYR A 294 -4.86 -5.65 -8.67
N ARG A 295 -4.98 -6.15 -7.43
CA ARG A 295 -5.83 -5.54 -6.39
C ARG A 295 -5.39 -4.13 -6.04
N LEU A 296 -4.10 -3.92 -5.85
CA LEU A 296 -3.55 -2.61 -5.49
C LEU A 296 -3.80 -1.59 -6.62
N CYS A 297 -3.51 -1.96 -7.87
CA CYS A 297 -3.80 -1.10 -9.03
C CYS A 297 -5.29 -0.79 -9.18
N GLU A 298 -6.15 -1.80 -8.99
CA GLU A 298 -7.61 -1.67 -9.10
C GLU A 298 -8.18 -0.69 -8.07
N LEU A 299 -7.71 -0.76 -6.82
CA LEU A 299 -8.10 0.14 -5.74
C LEU A 299 -7.51 1.54 -5.89
N ALA A 300 -6.28 1.64 -6.39
CA ALA A 300 -5.64 2.92 -6.68
C ALA A 300 -6.36 3.64 -7.83
N LEU A 301 -6.81 2.93 -8.86
CA LEU A 301 -7.67 3.47 -9.94
C LEU A 301 -9.04 3.92 -9.41
N GLU A 302 -9.66 3.18 -8.50
CA GLU A 302 -10.90 3.60 -7.84
C GLU A 302 -10.72 4.92 -7.09
N SER A 303 -9.65 5.02 -6.28
CA SER A 303 -9.31 6.22 -5.52
C SER A 303 -8.99 7.41 -6.43
N TYR A 304 -8.26 7.17 -7.52
CA TYR A 304 -7.96 8.18 -8.53
C TYR A 304 -9.23 8.65 -9.26
N GLY A 305 -10.13 7.72 -9.59
CA GLY A 305 -11.42 8.01 -10.21
C GLY A 305 -12.26 8.98 -9.39
N PHE A 306 -12.25 8.86 -8.05
CA PHE A 306 -12.91 9.82 -7.16
C PHE A 306 -12.33 11.24 -7.31
N THR A 307 -10.99 11.36 -7.37
CA THR A 307 -10.32 12.66 -7.59
C THR A 307 -10.71 13.27 -8.94
N VAL A 308 -10.73 12.47 -10.02
CA VAL A 308 -11.14 12.94 -11.35
C VAL A 308 -12.61 13.35 -11.36
N ALA A 309 -13.49 12.60 -10.70
CA ALA A 309 -14.91 12.94 -10.59
C ALA A 309 -15.14 14.26 -9.83
N SER A 310 -14.41 14.48 -8.75
CA SER A 310 -14.43 15.75 -8.00
C SER A 310 -14.03 16.93 -8.89
N ARG A 311 -12.95 16.78 -9.68
CA ARG A 311 -12.52 17.79 -10.66
C ARG A 311 -13.57 18.04 -11.74
N ALA A 312 -14.18 16.99 -12.28
CA ALA A 312 -15.21 17.10 -13.31
C ALA A 312 -16.47 17.82 -12.79
N LEU A 313 -16.89 17.53 -11.55
CA LEU A 313 -18.03 18.21 -10.91
C LEU A 313 -17.77 19.72 -10.73
N ASN A 314 -16.53 20.10 -10.39
CA ASN A 314 -16.13 21.49 -10.27
C ASN A 314 -16.12 22.19 -11.63
N ALA A 315 -15.54 21.57 -12.67
CA ALA A 315 -15.51 22.11 -14.03
C ALA A 315 -16.93 22.31 -14.59
N PHE A 316 -17.81 21.32 -14.42
CA PHE A 316 -19.22 21.41 -14.82
C PHE A 316 -19.96 22.56 -14.11
N SER A 317 -19.69 22.76 -12.81
CA SER A 317 -20.28 23.85 -12.04
C SER A 317 -19.74 25.24 -12.43
N GLY A 318 -18.50 25.30 -12.90
CA GLY A 318 -17.86 26.51 -13.44
C GLY A 318 -18.49 26.93 -14.77
N GLU A 319 -18.62 26.00 -15.72
CA GLU A 319 -19.27 26.23 -17.02
C GLU A 319 -20.74 26.69 -16.85
N GLY A 320 -21.46 26.12 -15.87
CA GLY A 320 -22.84 26.53 -15.55
C GLY A 320 -22.95 27.95 -14.98
N ARG A 321 -21.91 28.46 -14.29
CA ARG A 321 -21.86 29.83 -13.77
C ARG A 321 -21.50 30.86 -14.84
N GLU A 322 -20.61 30.52 -15.77
CA GLU A 322 -20.25 31.41 -16.88
C GLU A 322 -21.43 31.63 -17.84
N ASN A 323 -22.22 30.59 -18.12
CA ASN A 323 -23.42 30.71 -18.96
C ASN A 323 -24.53 31.56 -18.31
N SER A 324 -24.68 31.51 -16.97
CA SER A 324 -25.69 32.33 -16.27
C SER A 324 -25.35 33.83 -16.20
N LEU A 325 -24.10 34.22 -16.43
CA LEU A 325 -23.67 35.64 -16.41
C LEU A 325 -23.69 36.28 -17.81
N GLN A 326 -23.72 35.49 -18.88
CA GLN A 326 -23.85 35.99 -20.25
C GLN A 326 -25.29 36.31 -20.65
N ASP A 327 -26.29 35.72 -19.98
CA ASP A 327 -27.72 35.97 -20.21
C ASP A 327 -28.28 37.23 -19.50
N LEU A 328 -27.41 38.08 -18.93
CA LEU A 328 -27.79 39.30 -18.19
C LEU A 328 -27.15 40.60 -18.74
N LYS A 329 -26.76 40.64 -20.02
CA LYS A 329 -26.36 41.88 -20.72
C LYS A 329 -27.25 42.17 -21.93
#